data_AF-A0A812X6F7-F1
#
_entry.id   AF-A0A812X6F7-F1
#
_cell.length_a   1.000
_cell.length_b   1.000
_cell.length_c   1.000
_cell.angle_alpha   90.00
_cell.angle_beta   90.00
_cell.angle_gamma   90.00
#
_symmetry.space_group_name_H-M   'P 1'
#
loop_
_entity.id
_entity.type
_entity.pdbx_description
1 polymer ?
#
loop_
_entity_poly.entity_id
_entity_poly.type
_entity_poly.pdbx_seq_one_letter_code
_entity_poly.pdbx_strand_id
1 'polypeptide(L)'
;MIISTVKLLILLGPFIACRGQWTVGTYVTQADIDMATAADVKAESACAIRSSLDIDDRAGQRAQLEDAAAGNILLTIMTEASNNQELADKLASELPGQLVAIATPLIMFFLILAVYLLICCWTACPCCKCLRCCSKKRGIPFFAKLLFLLVIAGMVLALVTVSSLSTRGYSRAVEGFDVTNCAAARMVNTTFQGQADPYFLGLIPVLNIFDELEGSLAENSQFINDLRAILLNTQAITDSVTVATATLDMLSAMLSDSRNTLPSGTLHECAACQTLSTTLSTVSSAVSSGTAAALSAARVEVDNQLSGSSLNSLRSSLSSATAPLVELKTTIRSSFTPFVEDTLMEQLSDGMNANGTVASVFMIGLALTLAACAVLAVLLWMCCDTKRSDDTSEPIHSPWTHRCACCTWCCGCYYTMLAFFLGGIMLIIAVPLSSMCLIMEDISSQLITDISGALEIPIDPTSGDMMGSMIDQCIQNSTSNPRLLDLIFITEGGVQVSMYNKLVVQTQAQITTQFDQLGLPGQT
;
A
#
# COMPACT_ATOMS: atom_id res chain seq x y z
N MET A 1 -16.56 35.91 -26.07
CA MET A 1 -15.63 35.40 -25.04
C MET A 1 -16.34 34.75 -23.84
N ILE A 2 -17.48 35.26 -23.36
CA ILE A 2 -18.19 34.71 -22.18
C ILE A 2 -18.92 33.36 -22.45
N ILE A 3 -19.23 33.04 -23.71
CA ILE A 3 -19.93 31.78 -24.08
C ILE A 3 -18.98 30.57 -24.09
N SER A 4 -17.65 30.78 -24.12
CA SER A 4 -16.68 29.67 -24.19
C SER A 4 -16.30 29.10 -22.82
N THR A 5 -16.38 29.89 -21.75
CA THR A 5 -16.09 29.45 -20.37
C THR A 5 -17.24 28.66 -19.76
N VAL A 6 -18.50 28.96 -20.12
CA VAL A 6 -19.66 28.21 -19.62
C VAL A 6 -19.74 26.80 -20.23
N LYS A 7 -19.35 26.60 -21.50
CA LYS A 7 -19.24 25.25 -22.10
C LYS A 7 -18.12 24.41 -21.49
N LEU A 8 -17.01 25.04 -21.10
CA LEU A 8 -15.92 24.35 -20.40
C LEU A 8 -16.35 23.92 -18.97
N LEU A 9 -17.12 24.77 -18.27
CA LEU A 9 -17.69 24.44 -16.95
C LEU A 9 -18.80 23.38 -17.02
N ILE A 10 -19.55 23.27 -18.12
CA ILE A 10 -20.57 22.22 -18.30
C ILE A 10 -19.94 20.88 -18.71
N LEU A 11 -18.76 20.88 -19.36
CA LEU A 11 -18.01 19.65 -19.64
C LEU A 11 -17.16 19.18 -18.45
N LEU A 12 -16.75 20.09 -17.55
CA LEU A 12 -16.02 19.76 -16.32
C LEU A 12 -16.93 19.55 -15.09
N GLY A 13 -18.17 20.07 -15.12
CA GLY A 13 -19.15 19.93 -14.06
C GLY A 13 -19.49 18.47 -13.67
N PRO A 14 -19.58 17.51 -14.61
CA PRO A 14 -19.75 16.11 -14.27
C PRO A 14 -18.53 15.52 -13.55
N PHE A 15 -17.31 15.99 -13.85
CA PHE A 15 -16.09 15.44 -13.25
C PHE A 15 -15.88 15.86 -11.78
N ILE A 16 -16.44 17.00 -11.36
CA ILE A 16 -16.26 17.49 -9.97
C ILE A 16 -17.35 16.93 -9.02
N ALA A 17 -18.45 16.39 -9.56
CA ALA A 17 -19.52 15.73 -8.79
C ALA A 17 -19.56 14.19 -8.98
N CYS A 18 -18.62 13.62 -9.72
CA CYS A 18 -18.47 12.17 -9.87
C CYS A 18 -17.74 11.54 -8.67
N ARG A 19 -18.33 11.58 -7.47
CA ARG A 19 -18.31 10.37 -6.64
C ARG A 19 -19.28 9.40 -7.32
N GLY A 20 -18.80 8.84 -8.43
CA GLY A 20 -19.61 8.12 -9.39
C GLY A 20 -20.27 6.90 -8.73
N GLN A 21 -21.49 6.59 -9.15
CA GLN A 21 -22.06 5.27 -8.89
C GLN A 21 -21.13 4.24 -9.53
N TRP A 22 -20.28 3.60 -8.74
CA TRP A 22 -19.47 2.49 -9.23
C TRP A 22 -20.42 1.33 -9.51
N THR A 23 -20.29 0.75 -10.69
CA THR A 23 -21.06 -0.42 -11.11
C THR A 23 -20.23 -1.67 -10.91
N VAL A 24 -20.87 -2.76 -10.49
CA VAL A 24 -20.23 -4.08 -10.50
C VAL A 24 -19.99 -4.47 -11.96
N GLY A 25 -18.76 -4.89 -12.25
CA GLY A 25 -18.29 -5.23 -13.60
C GLY A 25 -17.41 -6.48 -13.59
N THR A 26 -16.72 -6.75 -14.71
CA THR A 26 -15.79 -7.90 -14.81
C THR A 26 -14.60 -7.73 -13.87
N TYR A 27 -14.11 -6.49 -13.74
CA TYR A 27 -12.89 -6.17 -12.98
C TYR A 27 -13.16 -5.58 -11.60
N VAL A 28 -14.38 -5.12 -11.31
CA VAL A 28 -14.76 -4.49 -10.05
C VAL A 28 -15.92 -5.27 -9.42
N THR A 29 -15.70 -5.79 -8.23
CA THR A 29 -16.68 -6.57 -7.46
C THR A 29 -17.41 -5.71 -6.44
N GLN A 30 -18.55 -6.17 -5.92
CA GLN A 30 -19.27 -5.46 -4.86
C GLN A 30 -18.40 -5.25 -3.61
N ALA A 31 -17.58 -6.24 -3.25
CA ALA A 31 -16.66 -6.12 -2.11
C ALA A 31 -15.61 -5.00 -2.29
N ASP A 32 -15.23 -4.67 -3.53
CA ASP A 32 -14.32 -3.55 -3.78
C ASP A 32 -15.00 -2.20 -3.53
N ILE A 33 -16.27 -2.11 -3.94
CA ILE A 33 -17.15 -0.94 -3.73
C ILE A 33 -17.42 -0.73 -2.24
N ASP A 34 -17.74 -1.82 -1.53
CA ASP A 34 -18.02 -1.80 -0.10
C ASP A 34 -16.76 -1.37 0.68
N MET A 35 -15.59 -1.93 0.35
CA MET A 35 -14.31 -1.55 0.94
C MET A 35 -13.95 -0.08 0.66
N ALA A 36 -14.14 0.40 -0.57
CA ALA A 36 -13.90 1.81 -0.92
C ALA A 36 -14.80 2.74 -0.11
N THR A 37 -16.07 2.37 0.06
CA THR A 37 -17.06 3.14 0.83
C THR A 37 -16.72 3.12 2.32
N ALA A 38 -16.37 1.95 2.87
CA ALA A 38 -15.95 1.81 4.26
C ALA A 38 -14.68 2.62 4.54
N ALA A 39 -13.70 2.59 3.64
CA ALA A 39 -12.48 3.37 3.73
C ALA A 39 -12.75 4.87 3.73
N ASP A 40 -13.74 5.35 2.95
CA ASP A 40 -14.11 6.77 2.93
C ASP A 40 -14.78 7.22 4.22
N VAL A 41 -15.79 6.48 4.69
CA VAL A 41 -16.46 6.76 5.98
C VAL A 41 -15.45 6.70 7.13
N LYS A 42 -14.53 5.73 7.09
CA LYS A 42 -13.47 5.59 8.09
C LYS A 42 -12.45 6.72 8.01
N ALA A 43 -12.05 7.14 6.81
CA ALA A 43 -11.16 8.27 6.63
C ALA A 43 -11.81 9.56 7.14
N GLU A 44 -13.09 9.78 6.88
CA GLU A 44 -13.82 10.96 7.38
C GLU A 44 -13.86 10.97 8.92
N SER A 45 -14.26 9.85 9.55
CA SER A 45 -14.40 9.74 11.01
C SER A 45 -13.06 9.71 11.75
N ALA A 46 -12.11 8.85 11.33
CA ALA A 46 -10.82 8.70 11.99
C ALA A 46 -9.90 9.91 11.75
N CYS A 47 -9.97 10.55 10.57
CA CYS A 47 -9.14 11.71 10.29
C CYS A 47 -9.75 13.05 10.75
N ALA A 48 -11.04 13.13 11.06
CA ALA A 48 -11.65 14.35 11.63
C ALA A 48 -10.99 14.76 12.96
N ILE A 49 -10.54 13.79 13.75
CA ILE A 49 -9.81 14.00 15.01
C ILE A 49 -8.46 14.71 14.78
N ARG A 50 -7.93 14.66 13.54
CA ARG A 50 -6.52 14.90 13.22
C ARG A 50 -6.19 16.25 12.58
N SER A 51 -7.16 17.13 12.28
CA SER A 51 -6.86 18.44 11.66
C SER A 51 -5.85 19.32 12.44
N SER A 52 -5.40 18.90 13.63
CA SER A 52 -4.41 19.55 14.50
C SER A 52 -3.00 18.91 14.58
N LEU A 53 -2.72 17.76 13.95
CA LEU A 53 -1.37 17.15 13.99
C LEU A 53 -0.50 17.72 12.86
N ASP A 54 0.37 18.64 13.24
CA ASP A 54 1.30 19.35 12.37
C ASP A 54 2.19 18.35 11.61
N ILE A 55 2.10 18.37 10.28
CA ILE A 55 2.93 17.52 9.39
C ILE A 55 4.42 17.95 9.48
N ASP A 56 4.69 19.11 10.07
CA ASP A 56 6.00 19.75 10.16
C ASP A 56 7.03 19.01 11.04
N ASP A 57 6.66 18.01 11.86
CA ASP A 57 7.62 17.21 12.66
C ASP A 57 7.81 15.76 12.16
N ARG A 58 7.60 15.51 10.87
CA ARG A 58 7.83 14.17 10.27
C ARG A 58 9.26 13.66 10.51
N ALA A 59 10.26 14.55 10.46
CA ALA A 59 11.65 14.20 10.73
C ALA A 59 11.88 13.79 12.19
N GLY A 60 11.25 14.46 13.16
CA GLY A 60 11.35 14.10 14.57
C GLY A 60 10.64 12.78 14.90
N GLN A 61 9.52 12.50 14.24
CA GLN A 61 8.81 11.22 14.36
C GLN A 61 9.62 10.06 13.77
N ARG A 62 10.21 10.26 12.59
CA ARG A 62 11.10 9.27 11.98
C ARG A 62 12.30 8.95 12.87
N ALA A 63 12.97 9.96 13.42
CA ALA A 63 14.09 9.75 14.32
C ALA A 63 13.72 8.92 15.57
N GLN A 64 12.49 9.09 16.09
CA GLN A 64 11.97 8.27 17.19
C GLN A 64 11.75 6.80 16.77
N LEU A 65 11.28 6.56 15.55
CA LEU A 65 11.11 5.22 15.02
C LEU A 65 12.46 4.54 14.76
N GLU A 66 13.45 5.27 14.23
CA GLU A 66 14.80 4.75 13.99
C GLU A 66 15.50 4.35 15.30
N ASP A 67 15.36 5.17 16.35
CA ASP A 67 15.85 4.86 17.70
C ASP A 67 15.13 3.64 18.30
N ALA A 68 13.80 3.59 18.18
CA ALA A 68 12.99 2.49 18.68
C ALA A 68 13.22 1.17 17.95
N ALA A 69 13.52 1.22 16.65
CA ALA A 69 13.86 0.04 15.86
C ALA A 69 15.26 -0.51 16.20
N ALA A 70 16.12 0.27 16.87
CA ALA A 70 17.54 -0.03 17.08
C ALA A 70 18.29 -0.22 15.75
N GLY A 71 17.96 0.62 14.76
CA GLY A 71 18.27 0.41 13.35
C GLY A 71 17.19 -0.42 12.66
N ASN A 72 16.99 -0.29 11.36
CA ASN A 72 15.93 -1.02 10.65
C ASN A 72 16.36 -2.48 10.39
N ILE A 73 16.47 -3.28 11.46
CA ILE A 73 16.98 -4.65 11.45
C ILE A 73 16.11 -5.54 10.56
N LEU A 74 14.79 -5.38 10.67
CA LEU A 74 13.85 -6.13 9.86
C LEU A 74 14.05 -5.83 8.37
N LEU A 75 14.28 -4.55 8.02
CA LEU A 75 14.58 -4.18 6.64
C LEU A 75 15.86 -4.88 6.15
N THR A 76 16.96 -4.80 6.91
CA THR A 76 18.20 -5.47 6.53
C THR A 76 17.99 -6.97 6.29
N ILE A 77 17.29 -7.64 7.20
CA ILE A 77 16.97 -9.07 7.08
C ILE A 77 16.11 -9.34 5.83
N MET A 78 15.08 -8.52 5.58
CA MET A 78 14.22 -8.66 4.41
C MET A 78 14.96 -8.39 3.09
N THR A 79 15.89 -7.43 3.06
CA THR A 79 16.70 -7.15 1.85
C THR A 79 17.73 -8.24 1.56
N GLU A 80 18.18 -8.97 2.59
CA GLU A 80 19.15 -10.05 2.41
C GLU A 80 18.51 -11.42 2.12
N ALA A 81 17.23 -11.58 2.41
CA ALA A 81 16.52 -12.85 2.25
C ALA A 81 15.97 -13.00 0.83
N SER A 82 16.28 -14.13 0.17
CA SER A 82 15.79 -14.43 -1.18
C SER A 82 14.42 -15.10 -1.23
N ASN A 83 13.94 -15.65 -0.10
CA ASN A 83 12.67 -16.36 0.03
C ASN A 83 12.19 -16.38 1.50
N ASN A 84 10.95 -16.83 1.76
CA ASN A 84 10.36 -16.86 3.10
C ASN A 84 11.14 -17.77 4.06
N GLN A 85 11.74 -18.85 3.56
CA GLN A 85 12.52 -19.79 4.37
C GLN A 85 13.83 -19.15 4.83
N GLU A 86 14.56 -18.50 3.94
CA GLU A 86 15.78 -17.77 4.28
C GLU A 86 15.48 -16.57 5.19
N LEU A 87 14.35 -15.89 4.98
CA LEU A 87 13.85 -14.86 5.89
C LEU A 87 13.66 -15.45 7.29
N ALA A 88 12.98 -16.60 7.43
CA ALA A 88 12.78 -17.26 8.71
C ALA A 88 14.11 -17.70 9.36
N ASP A 89 15.05 -18.21 8.58
CA ASP A 89 16.37 -18.67 9.06
C ASP A 89 17.25 -17.49 9.50
N LYS A 90 17.26 -16.38 8.74
CA LYS A 90 17.96 -15.13 9.12
C LYS A 90 17.29 -14.49 10.33
N LEU A 91 15.96 -14.45 10.37
CA LEU A 91 15.21 -14.00 11.55
C LEU A 91 15.60 -14.83 12.77
N ALA A 92 15.68 -16.16 12.64
CA ALA A 92 16.06 -17.05 13.75
C ALA A 92 17.52 -16.91 14.20
N SER A 93 18.44 -16.56 13.31
CA SER A 93 19.88 -16.49 13.59
C SER A 93 20.38 -15.10 13.99
N GLU A 94 19.82 -14.03 13.42
CA GLU A 94 20.22 -12.65 13.67
C GLU A 94 19.44 -12.00 14.82
N LEU A 95 18.13 -12.30 14.98
CA LEU A 95 17.35 -11.75 16.09
C LEU A 95 18.05 -12.02 17.43
N PRO A 96 18.47 -13.25 17.81
CA PRO A 96 18.88 -13.53 19.17
C PRO A 96 19.98 -12.60 19.70
N GLY A 97 20.94 -12.19 18.88
CA GLY A 97 22.04 -11.33 19.31
C GLY A 97 21.57 -9.93 19.73
N GLN A 98 20.69 -9.32 18.95
CA GLN A 98 20.16 -7.98 19.22
C GLN A 98 18.91 -8.03 20.11
N LEU A 99 18.10 -9.09 20.00
CA LEU A 99 16.98 -9.34 20.91
C LEU A 99 17.45 -9.55 22.33
N VAL A 100 18.68 -10.03 22.60
CA VAL A 100 19.18 -10.14 23.98
C VAL A 100 19.23 -8.76 24.65
N ALA A 101 19.61 -7.70 23.93
CA ALA A 101 19.59 -6.34 24.47
C ALA A 101 18.15 -5.85 24.71
N ILE A 102 17.26 -6.10 23.75
CA ILE A 102 15.83 -5.74 23.80
C ILE A 102 15.08 -6.53 24.88
N ALA A 103 15.39 -7.82 25.04
CA ALA A 103 14.79 -8.75 25.99
C ALA A 103 15.45 -8.69 27.38
N THR A 104 16.38 -7.75 27.61
CA THR A 104 16.99 -7.51 28.93
C THR A 104 15.94 -7.44 30.05
N PRO A 105 14.80 -6.74 29.90
CA PRO A 105 13.75 -6.74 30.93
C PRO A 105 13.22 -8.15 31.22
N LEU A 106 13.01 -8.98 30.19
CA LEU A 106 12.51 -10.35 30.34
C LEU A 106 13.57 -11.27 30.99
N ILE A 107 14.85 -11.10 30.63
CA ILE A 107 15.97 -11.80 31.28
C ILE A 107 16.03 -11.39 32.76
N MET A 108 15.90 -10.10 33.06
CA MET A 108 15.86 -9.58 34.43
C MET A 108 14.68 -10.14 35.23
N PHE A 109 13.52 -10.35 34.60
CA PHE A 109 12.40 -11.07 35.23
C PHE A 109 12.82 -12.47 35.69
N PHE A 110 13.45 -13.26 34.82
CA PHE A 110 13.90 -14.62 35.19
C PHE A 110 15.02 -14.61 36.22
N LEU A 111 15.93 -13.65 36.15
CA LEU A 111 16.99 -13.48 37.16
C LEU A 111 16.41 -13.12 38.52
N ILE A 112 15.49 -12.17 38.58
CA ILE A 112 14.82 -11.77 39.83
C ILE A 112 13.95 -12.90 40.36
N LEU A 113 13.26 -13.64 39.49
CA LEU A 113 12.51 -14.84 39.87
C LEU A 113 13.43 -15.90 40.45
N ALA A 114 14.57 -16.18 39.82
CA ALA A 114 15.56 -17.14 40.30
C ALA A 114 16.15 -16.71 41.64
N VAL A 115 16.53 -15.43 41.79
CA VAL A 115 17.01 -14.85 43.05
C VAL A 115 15.91 -14.91 44.12
N TYR A 116 14.67 -14.59 43.77
CA TYR A 116 13.53 -14.68 44.69
C TYR A 116 13.31 -16.13 45.13
N LEU A 117 13.29 -17.09 44.22
CA LEU A 117 13.15 -18.51 44.55
C LEU A 117 14.34 -19.00 45.39
N LEU A 118 15.58 -18.67 45.02
CA LEU A 118 16.76 -19.10 45.78
C LEU A 118 16.83 -18.46 47.16
N ILE A 119 16.58 -17.15 47.29
CA ILE A 119 16.65 -16.43 48.57
C ILE A 119 15.41 -16.71 49.41
N CYS A 120 14.19 -16.47 48.91
CA CYS A 120 12.96 -16.68 49.70
C CYS A 120 12.72 -18.17 50.01
N CYS A 121 12.97 -19.11 49.10
CA CYS A 121 12.82 -20.52 49.46
C CYS A 121 13.91 -20.99 50.43
N TRP A 122 15.09 -20.38 50.48
CA TRP A 122 16.11 -20.73 51.49
C TRP A 122 15.89 -20.03 52.83
N THR A 123 15.40 -18.78 52.84
CA THR A 123 15.22 -18.00 54.08
C THR A 123 13.83 -18.16 54.71
N ALA A 124 12.81 -18.54 53.93
CA ALA A 124 11.42 -18.69 54.39
C ALA A 124 10.93 -20.15 54.47
N CYS A 125 11.68 -21.17 54.01
CA CYS A 125 11.32 -22.57 54.26
C CYS A 125 11.34 -22.80 55.79
N PRO A 126 10.22 -23.24 56.40
CA PRO A 126 10.19 -23.61 57.82
C PRO A 126 11.16 -24.76 58.17
N CYS A 127 11.69 -25.40 57.13
CA CYS A 127 12.65 -26.49 57.06
C CYS A 127 14.10 -26.04 57.37
N CYS A 128 14.44 -24.77 57.12
CA CYS A 128 15.78 -24.21 57.25
C CYS A 128 15.89 -23.27 58.47
N LYS A 129 15.52 -23.75 59.67
CA LYS A 129 15.62 -22.99 60.94
C LYS A 129 17.05 -22.55 61.33
N CYS A 130 18.09 -23.06 60.68
CA CYS A 130 19.49 -22.89 61.09
C CYS A 130 20.16 -21.59 60.60
N LEU A 131 19.56 -20.82 59.69
CA LEU A 131 20.13 -19.59 59.12
C LEU A 131 19.31 -18.34 59.48
N ARG A 132 19.05 -18.12 60.78
CA ARG A 132 18.64 -16.78 61.25
C ARG A 132 19.83 -15.82 61.12
N CYS A 133 19.94 -15.12 59.99
CA CYS A 133 20.91 -14.05 59.74
C CYS A 133 20.83 -12.84 60.71
N CYS A 134 19.96 -12.87 61.73
CA CYS A 134 19.72 -11.74 62.64
C CYS A 134 20.29 -11.94 64.07
N SER A 135 21.15 -12.93 64.32
CA SER A 135 21.70 -13.15 65.67
C SER A 135 22.75 -12.11 66.09
N LYS A 136 23.46 -11.48 65.14
CA LYS A 136 24.49 -10.47 65.45
C LYS A 136 24.01 -9.04 65.25
N LYS A 137 23.72 -8.39 66.38
CA LYS A 137 23.35 -6.97 66.54
C LYS A 137 24.46 -6.07 65.97
N ARG A 138 24.17 -5.25 64.95
CA ARG A 138 25.09 -4.19 64.45
C ARG A 138 24.48 -2.83 64.76
N GLY A 139 25.18 -2.02 65.56
CA GLY A 139 24.83 -0.61 65.73
C GLY A 139 25.11 0.14 64.44
N ILE A 140 24.06 0.54 63.72
CA ILE A 140 24.20 1.30 62.47
C ILE A 140 24.24 2.80 62.82
N PRO A 141 25.27 3.55 62.39
CA PRO A 141 25.38 4.97 62.70
C PRO A 141 24.24 5.78 62.05
N PHE A 142 23.86 6.90 62.68
CA PHE A 142 22.78 7.77 62.19
C PHE A 142 22.96 8.22 60.74
N PHE A 143 24.21 8.50 60.32
CA PHE A 143 24.54 8.89 58.96
C PHE A 143 24.12 7.84 57.92
N ALA A 144 24.29 6.55 58.24
CA ALA A 144 23.85 5.47 57.35
C ALA A 144 22.31 5.42 57.26
N LYS A 145 21.60 5.72 58.35
CA LYS A 145 20.12 5.81 58.34
C LYS A 145 19.64 6.95 57.43
N LEU A 146 20.28 8.12 57.53
CA LEU A 146 19.98 9.28 56.69
C LEU A 146 20.23 8.99 55.21
N LEU A 147 21.34 8.30 54.91
CA LEU A 147 21.67 7.90 53.54
C LEU A 147 20.62 6.93 52.95
N PHE A 148 20.14 5.96 53.74
CA PHE A 148 19.04 5.08 53.33
C PHE A 148 17.75 5.84 53.03
N LEU A 149 17.40 6.84 53.86
CA LEU A 149 16.23 7.67 53.63
C LEU A 149 16.36 8.50 52.34
N LEU A 150 17.56 9.03 52.07
CA LEU A 150 17.84 9.78 50.84
C LEU A 150 17.73 8.89 49.59
N VAL A 151 18.24 7.65 49.66
CA VAL A 151 18.11 6.67 48.59
C VAL A 151 16.64 6.33 48.31
N ILE A 152 15.85 6.07 49.36
CA ILE A 152 14.40 5.79 49.20
C ILE A 152 13.69 7.01 48.62
N ALA A 153 13.97 8.22 49.11
CA ALA A 153 13.39 9.44 48.56
C ALA A 153 13.71 9.61 47.06
N GLY A 154 14.96 9.30 46.67
CA GLY A 154 15.37 9.25 45.26
C GLY A 154 14.60 8.21 44.45
N MET A 155 14.36 7.01 44.99
CA MET A 155 13.53 6.00 44.33
C MET A 155 12.08 6.45 44.16
N VAL A 156 11.50 7.13 45.16
CA VAL A 156 10.15 7.69 45.04
C VAL A 156 10.08 8.75 43.94
N LEU A 157 11.07 9.64 43.86
CA LEU A 157 11.15 10.63 42.78
C LEU A 157 11.30 9.97 41.40
N ALA A 158 12.12 8.92 41.31
CA ALA A 158 12.27 8.15 40.08
C ALA A 158 10.96 7.47 39.68
N LEU A 159 10.22 6.88 40.62
CA LEU A 159 8.91 6.27 40.36
C LEU A 159 7.90 7.29 39.85
N VAL A 160 7.84 8.49 40.44
CA VAL A 160 6.95 9.57 39.95
C VAL A 160 7.33 9.97 38.52
N THR A 161 8.63 10.10 38.24
CA THR A 161 9.14 10.48 36.92
C THR A 161 8.80 9.41 35.87
N VAL A 162 9.06 8.14 36.17
CA VAL A 162 8.74 7.01 35.28
C VAL A 162 7.23 6.87 35.07
N SER A 163 6.43 7.09 36.12
CA SER A 163 4.96 7.07 36.01
C SER A 163 4.47 8.16 35.05
N SER A 164 5.01 9.38 35.17
CA SER A 164 4.67 10.47 34.24
C SER A 164 5.10 10.17 32.81
N LEU A 165 6.27 9.54 32.60
CA LEU A 165 6.73 9.14 31.28
C LEU A 165 5.86 8.01 30.70
N SER A 166 5.46 7.05 31.53
CA SER A 166 4.59 5.93 31.12
C SER A 166 3.20 6.41 30.69
N THR A 167 2.58 7.34 31.42
CA THR A 167 1.30 7.93 31.01
C THR A 167 1.41 8.66 29.68
N ARG A 168 2.50 9.42 29.45
CA ARG A 168 2.75 10.08 28.16
C ARG A 168 2.95 9.06 27.04
N GLY A 169 3.73 8.01 27.28
CA GLY A 169 3.94 6.94 26.31
C GLY A 169 2.65 6.23 25.94
N TYR A 170 1.78 5.98 26.92
CA TYR A 170 0.45 5.40 26.71
C TYR A 170 -0.44 6.30 25.84
N SER A 171 -0.53 7.60 26.15
CA SER A 171 -1.31 8.54 25.32
C SER A 171 -0.80 8.59 23.87
N ARG A 172 0.53 8.58 23.68
CA ARG A 172 1.14 8.53 22.34
C ARG A 172 0.86 7.21 21.62
N ALA A 173 0.80 6.09 22.34
CA ALA A 173 0.48 4.80 21.73
C ALA A 173 -0.97 4.77 21.20
N VAL A 174 -1.93 5.26 21.99
CA VAL A 174 -3.33 5.39 21.56
C VAL A 174 -3.44 6.33 20.35
N GLU A 175 -2.80 7.49 20.41
CA GLU A 175 -2.72 8.42 19.28
C GLU A 175 -2.09 7.77 18.03
N GLY A 176 -1.07 6.93 18.22
CA GLY A 176 -0.45 6.16 17.15
C GLY A 176 -1.42 5.19 16.45
N PHE A 177 -2.32 4.54 17.19
CA PHE A 177 -3.36 3.67 16.62
C PHE A 177 -4.35 4.49 15.78
N ASP A 178 -4.82 5.63 16.28
CA ASP A 178 -5.77 6.49 15.57
C ASP A 178 -5.14 7.06 14.28
N VAL A 179 -3.87 7.48 14.37
CA VAL A 179 -3.06 7.93 13.22
C VAL A 179 -2.92 6.83 12.18
N THR A 180 -2.63 5.60 12.61
CA THR A 180 -2.48 4.44 11.74
C THR A 180 -3.80 4.09 11.05
N ASN A 181 -4.91 4.10 11.79
CA ASN A 181 -6.24 3.85 11.24
C ASN A 181 -6.64 4.89 10.19
N CYS A 182 -6.42 6.18 10.48
CA CYS A 182 -6.65 7.26 9.52
C CYS A 182 -5.75 7.11 8.28
N ALA A 183 -4.46 6.79 8.46
CA ALA A 183 -3.53 6.61 7.35
C ALA A 183 -3.91 5.42 6.47
N ALA A 184 -4.25 4.28 7.07
CA ALA A 184 -4.71 3.08 6.35
C ALA A 184 -6.01 3.36 5.58
N ALA A 185 -7.00 3.97 6.23
CA ALA A 185 -8.26 4.33 5.59
C ALA A 185 -8.05 5.31 4.43
N ARG A 186 -7.22 6.34 4.61
CA ARG A 186 -6.89 7.30 3.55
C ARG A 186 -6.12 6.66 2.41
N MET A 187 -5.18 5.77 2.71
CA MET A 187 -4.42 5.03 1.70
C MET A 187 -5.35 4.18 0.83
N VAL A 188 -6.25 3.40 1.43
CA VAL A 188 -7.23 2.60 0.68
C VAL A 188 -8.17 3.51 -0.11
N ASN A 189 -8.71 4.55 0.52
CA ASN A 189 -9.64 5.48 -0.10
C ASN A 189 -9.01 6.16 -1.33
N THR A 190 -7.84 6.78 -1.17
CA THR A 190 -7.08 7.39 -2.27
C THR A 190 -6.74 6.36 -3.34
N THR A 191 -6.34 5.13 -2.95
CA THR A 191 -5.97 4.11 -3.93
C THR A 191 -7.17 3.64 -4.75
N PHE A 192 -8.34 3.47 -4.13
CA PHE A 192 -9.52 2.94 -4.80
C PHE A 192 -10.31 4.03 -5.54
N GLN A 193 -10.57 5.16 -4.88
CA GLN A 193 -11.41 6.25 -5.41
C GLN A 193 -10.60 7.33 -6.14
N GLY A 194 -9.30 7.40 -5.90
CA GLY A 194 -8.48 8.49 -6.39
C GLY A 194 -8.43 9.68 -5.44
N GLN A 195 -7.68 10.71 -5.84
CA GLN A 195 -7.64 12.01 -5.17
C GLN A 195 -7.35 13.10 -6.21
N ALA A 196 -7.79 14.33 -5.94
CA ALA A 196 -7.63 15.44 -6.88
C ALA A 196 -6.24 16.09 -6.83
N ASP A 197 -5.57 16.04 -5.68
CA ASP A 197 -4.27 16.66 -5.45
C ASP A 197 -3.40 15.78 -4.53
N PRO A 198 -2.31 15.18 -5.05
CA PRO A 198 -1.98 15.09 -6.47
C PRO A 198 -3.03 14.31 -7.26
N TYR A 199 -3.24 14.65 -8.53
CA TYR A 199 -4.26 14.01 -9.33
C TYR A 199 -3.94 12.53 -9.54
N PHE A 200 -4.79 11.68 -8.97
CA PHE A 200 -4.76 10.23 -9.15
C PHE A 200 -6.20 9.75 -9.34
N LEU A 201 -6.46 9.01 -10.41
CA LEU A 201 -7.83 8.64 -10.80
C LEU A 201 -8.46 7.57 -9.88
N GLY A 202 -7.65 6.75 -9.20
CA GLY A 202 -8.12 5.61 -8.42
C GLY A 202 -8.20 4.32 -9.24
N LEU A 203 -7.98 3.17 -8.60
CA LEU A 203 -8.03 1.86 -9.24
C LEU A 203 -9.46 1.50 -9.70
N ILE A 204 -10.50 1.81 -8.92
CA ILE A 204 -11.88 1.45 -9.28
C ILE A 204 -12.34 2.19 -10.54
N PRO A 205 -12.20 3.54 -10.63
CA PRO A 205 -12.57 4.25 -11.86
C PRO A 205 -11.78 3.78 -13.08
N VAL A 206 -10.49 3.48 -12.93
CA VAL A 206 -9.65 2.93 -14.00
C VAL A 206 -10.18 1.59 -14.48
N LEU A 207 -10.46 0.66 -13.57
CA LEU A 207 -10.94 -0.67 -13.91
C LEU A 207 -12.35 -0.63 -14.52
N ASN A 208 -13.21 0.32 -14.11
CA ASN A 208 -14.49 0.56 -14.76
C ASN A 208 -14.31 1.07 -16.19
N ILE A 209 -13.38 1.99 -16.45
CA ILE A 209 -13.06 2.42 -17.83
C ILE A 209 -12.60 1.23 -18.67
N PHE A 210 -11.79 0.32 -18.11
CA PHE A 210 -11.38 -0.89 -18.82
C PHE A 210 -12.54 -1.85 -19.07
N ASP A 211 -13.46 -2.01 -18.12
CA ASP A 211 -14.67 -2.82 -18.28
C ASP A 211 -15.60 -2.23 -19.37
N GLU A 212 -15.78 -0.91 -19.39
CA GLU A 212 -16.54 -0.20 -20.41
C GLU A 212 -15.90 -0.30 -21.80
N LEU A 213 -14.56 -0.20 -21.87
CA LEU A 213 -13.81 -0.39 -23.11
C LEU A 213 -13.95 -1.82 -23.63
N GLU A 214 -13.80 -2.82 -22.75
CA GLU A 214 -13.98 -4.21 -23.16
C GLU A 214 -15.42 -4.50 -23.60
N GLY A 215 -16.41 -3.96 -22.87
CA GLY A 215 -17.82 -4.02 -23.24
C GLY A 215 -18.10 -3.34 -24.57
N SER A 216 -17.44 -2.21 -24.84
CA SER A 216 -17.50 -1.51 -26.13
C SER A 216 -16.82 -2.28 -27.25
N LEU A 217 -15.86 -3.16 -26.95
CA LEU A 217 -15.23 -4.05 -27.91
C LEU A 217 -15.93 -5.42 -28.03
N ALA A 218 -17.04 -5.64 -27.32
CA ALA A 218 -17.82 -6.85 -27.49
C ALA A 218 -18.39 -6.94 -28.91
N GLU A 219 -18.46 -8.15 -29.47
CA GLU A 219 -18.83 -8.39 -30.88
C GLU A 219 -20.20 -7.81 -31.28
N ASN A 220 -21.11 -7.68 -30.30
CA ASN A 220 -22.44 -7.12 -30.47
C ASN A 220 -22.63 -5.78 -29.74
N SER A 221 -21.55 -5.12 -29.35
CA SER A 221 -21.63 -3.81 -28.71
C SER A 221 -22.20 -2.77 -29.68
N GLN A 222 -22.78 -1.71 -29.14
CA GLN A 222 -23.25 -0.60 -29.97
C GLN A 222 -22.10 0.00 -30.79
N PHE A 223 -20.91 0.17 -30.19
CA PHE A 223 -19.74 0.71 -30.88
C PHE A 223 -19.33 -0.15 -32.09
N ILE A 224 -19.19 -1.47 -31.92
CA ILE A 224 -18.83 -2.38 -33.02
C ILE A 224 -19.94 -2.43 -34.07
N ASN A 225 -21.22 -2.42 -33.66
CA ASN A 225 -22.35 -2.41 -34.59
C ASN A 225 -22.43 -1.11 -35.40
N ASP A 226 -22.25 0.05 -34.76
CA ASP A 226 -22.25 1.36 -35.42
C ASP A 226 -21.07 1.47 -36.39
N LEU A 227 -19.89 0.97 -35.99
CA LEU A 227 -18.72 0.93 -36.85
C LEU A 227 -18.94 0.00 -38.05
N ARG A 228 -19.48 -1.22 -37.85
CA ARG A 228 -19.88 -2.11 -38.94
C ARG A 228 -20.93 -1.48 -39.84
N ALA A 229 -21.89 -0.73 -39.29
CA ALA A 229 -22.88 -0.01 -40.06
C ALA A 229 -22.24 1.09 -40.92
N ILE A 230 -21.24 1.82 -40.41
CA ILE A 230 -20.46 2.77 -41.20
C ILE A 230 -19.72 2.04 -42.33
N LEU A 231 -19.05 0.92 -42.04
CA LEU A 231 -18.39 0.11 -43.07
C LEU A 231 -19.40 -0.34 -44.13
N LEU A 232 -20.55 -0.89 -43.74
CA LEU A 232 -21.63 -1.30 -44.66
C LEU A 232 -22.17 -0.12 -45.49
N ASN A 233 -22.36 1.06 -44.89
CA ASN A 233 -22.82 2.25 -45.62
C ASN A 233 -21.79 2.73 -46.65
N THR A 234 -20.50 2.49 -46.41
CA THR A 234 -19.44 2.77 -47.40
C THR A 234 -19.29 1.68 -48.47
N GLN A 235 -19.99 0.55 -48.36
CA GLN A 235 -19.91 -0.55 -49.33
C GLN A 235 -20.32 -0.15 -50.73
N ALA A 236 -21.36 0.68 -50.85
CA ALA A 236 -21.84 1.15 -52.15
C ALA A 236 -20.75 1.93 -52.91
N ILE A 237 -19.82 2.58 -52.21
CA ILE A 237 -18.67 3.27 -52.82
C ILE A 237 -17.71 2.23 -53.40
N THR A 238 -17.33 1.21 -52.64
CA THR A 238 -16.51 0.08 -53.11
C THR A 238 -17.13 -0.60 -54.34
N ASP A 239 -18.43 -0.91 -54.26
CA ASP A 239 -19.13 -1.58 -55.35
C ASP A 239 -19.17 -0.70 -56.60
N SER A 240 -19.44 0.60 -56.43
CA SER A 240 -19.45 1.56 -57.53
C SER A 240 -18.07 1.70 -58.20
N VAL A 241 -17.00 1.72 -57.41
CA VAL A 241 -15.62 1.76 -57.93
C VAL A 241 -15.30 0.51 -58.71
N THR A 242 -15.63 -0.66 -58.15
CA THR A 242 -15.39 -1.97 -58.76
C THR A 242 -16.14 -2.11 -60.09
N VAL A 243 -17.41 -1.70 -60.12
CA VAL A 243 -18.21 -1.71 -61.36
C VAL A 243 -17.67 -0.71 -62.36
N ALA A 244 -17.27 0.49 -61.93
CA ALA A 244 -16.71 1.50 -62.80
C ALA A 244 -15.39 1.03 -63.45
N THR A 245 -14.44 0.50 -62.67
CA THR A 245 -13.18 -0.04 -63.21
C THR A 245 -13.43 -1.22 -64.13
N ALA A 246 -14.27 -2.18 -63.74
CA ALA A 246 -14.61 -3.31 -64.60
C ALA A 246 -15.26 -2.87 -65.93
N THR A 247 -16.11 -1.85 -65.89
CA THR A 247 -16.75 -1.28 -67.10
C THR A 247 -15.71 -0.58 -67.98
N LEU A 248 -14.82 0.22 -67.40
CA LEU A 248 -13.72 0.87 -68.14
C LEU A 248 -12.77 -0.15 -68.76
N ASP A 249 -12.45 -1.22 -68.04
CA ASP A 249 -11.61 -2.32 -68.52
C ASP A 249 -12.29 -3.07 -69.66
N MET A 250 -13.59 -3.37 -69.53
CA MET A 250 -14.36 -4.03 -70.59
C MET A 250 -14.47 -3.17 -71.85
N LEU A 251 -14.72 -1.86 -71.71
CA LEU A 251 -14.73 -0.91 -72.83
C LEU A 251 -13.35 -0.81 -73.49
N SER A 252 -12.28 -0.71 -72.69
CA SER A 252 -10.91 -0.70 -73.19
C SER A 252 -10.59 -1.98 -73.96
N ALA A 253 -10.96 -3.15 -73.42
CA ALA A 253 -10.76 -4.44 -74.05
C ALA A 253 -11.52 -4.55 -75.37
N MET A 254 -12.80 -4.14 -75.41
CA MET A 254 -13.59 -4.11 -76.64
C MET A 254 -12.97 -3.23 -77.72
N LEU A 255 -12.47 -2.04 -77.36
CA LEU A 255 -11.83 -1.12 -78.30
C LEU A 255 -10.47 -1.62 -78.77
N SER A 256 -9.77 -2.43 -77.97
CA SER A 256 -8.50 -3.05 -78.34
C SER A 256 -8.62 -4.36 -79.13
N ASP A 257 -9.82 -4.94 -79.22
CA ASP A 257 -10.04 -6.21 -79.94
C ASP A 257 -9.74 -6.03 -81.43
N SER A 258 -8.96 -6.95 -82.00
CA SER A 258 -8.55 -6.92 -83.41
C SER A 258 -9.75 -6.92 -84.36
N ARG A 259 -10.87 -7.54 -83.96
CA ARG A 259 -12.12 -7.57 -84.73
C ARG A 259 -12.82 -6.22 -84.80
N ASN A 260 -12.58 -5.33 -83.84
CA ASN A 260 -13.17 -3.99 -83.77
C ASN A 260 -12.24 -2.90 -84.32
N THR A 261 -10.92 -3.13 -84.25
CA THR A 261 -9.91 -2.21 -84.81
C THR A 261 -9.74 -2.36 -86.32
N LEU A 262 -9.73 -3.60 -86.84
CA LEU A 262 -9.78 -3.93 -88.26
C LEU A 262 -10.77 -5.08 -88.53
N PRO A 263 -12.05 -4.78 -88.78
CA PRO A 263 -13.05 -5.81 -89.08
C PRO A 263 -12.70 -6.55 -90.38
N SER A 264 -12.48 -7.85 -90.28
CA SER A 264 -12.15 -8.72 -91.41
C SER A 264 -13.22 -8.62 -92.52
N GLY A 265 -12.80 -8.22 -93.73
CA GLY A 265 -13.69 -8.07 -94.89
C GLY A 265 -14.10 -6.63 -95.22
N THR A 266 -13.60 -5.63 -94.49
CA THR A 266 -13.81 -4.20 -94.80
C THR A 266 -12.48 -3.44 -94.87
N LEU A 267 -12.44 -2.32 -95.62
CA LEU A 267 -11.31 -1.37 -95.63
C LEU A 267 -11.43 -0.30 -94.51
N HIS A 268 -12.30 -0.52 -93.53
CA HIS A 268 -12.54 0.43 -92.45
C HIS A 268 -11.60 0.14 -91.27
N GLU A 269 -10.85 1.16 -90.85
CA GLU A 269 -10.03 1.16 -89.64
C GLU A 269 -10.69 2.08 -88.60
N CYS A 270 -10.81 1.61 -87.36
CA CYS A 270 -11.33 2.44 -86.28
C CYS A 270 -10.24 3.40 -85.76
N ALA A 271 -10.14 4.59 -86.37
CA ALA A 271 -9.12 5.59 -86.03
C ALA A 271 -9.12 6.04 -84.55
N ALA A 272 -10.27 5.97 -83.85
CA ALA A 272 -10.39 6.39 -82.45
C ALA A 272 -10.16 5.26 -81.44
N CYS A 273 -10.22 3.99 -81.86
CA CYS A 273 -10.27 2.85 -80.94
C CYS A 273 -8.99 2.71 -80.12
N GLN A 274 -7.81 2.91 -80.74
CA GLN A 274 -6.52 2.75 -80.05
C GLN A 274 -6.26 3.87 -79.02
N THR A 275 -6.59 5.12 -79.36
CA THR A 275 -6.45 6.26 -78.43
C THR A 275 -7.45 6.16 -77.27
N LEU A 276 -8.70 5.80 -77.54
CA LEU A 276 -9.73 5.64 -76.51
C LEU A 276 -9.42 4.45 -75.58
N SER A 277 -9.00 3.30 -76.12
CA SER A 277 -8.58 2.15 -75.31
C SER A 277 -7.45 2.54 -74.34
N THR A 278 -6.42 3.21 -74.84
CA THR A 278 -5.28 3.66 -74.01
C THR A 278 -5.73 4.64 -72.92
N THR A 279 -6.60 5.59 -73.27
CA THR A 279 -7.14 6.59 -72.32
C THR A 279 -8.00 5.92 -71.25
N LEU A 280 -8.88 4.99 -71.65
CA LEU A 280 -9.75 4.25 -70.72
C LEU A 280 -8.95 3.35 -69.79
N SER A 281 -7.89 2.70 -70.27
CA SER A 281 -6.98 1.91 -69.42
C SER A 281 -6.26 2.79 -68.39
N THR A 282 -5.85 4.01 -68.80
CA THR A 282 -5.23 4.99 -67.90
C THR A 282 -6.23 5.46 -66.84
N VAL A 283 -7.47 5.77 -67.23
CA VAL A 283 -8.53 6.18 -66.30
C VAL A 283 -8.91 5.02 -65.37
N SER A 284 -9.04 3.80 -65.88
CA SER A 284 -9.31 2.61 -65.05
C SER A 284 -8.22 2.42 -64.00
N SER A 285 -6.95 2.56 -64.40
CA SER A 285 -5.80 2.49 -63.49
C SER A 285 -5.80 3.63 -62.46
N ALA A 286 -6.18 4.84 -62.86
CA ALA A 286 -6.29 5.99 -61.94
C ALA A 286 -7.46 5.82 -60.95
N VAL A 287 -8.56 5.19 -61.36
CA VAL A 287 -9.71 4.90 -60.48
C VAL A 287 -9.39 3.74 -59.55
N SER A 288 -8.73 2.68 -60.03
CA SER A 288 -8.36 1.51 -59.23
C SER A 288 -7.22 1.78 -58.24
N SER A 289 -6.41 2.81 -58.47
CA SER A 289 -5.41 3.33 -57.52
C SER A 289 -5.88 4.57 -56.76
N GLY A 290 -7.10 5.04 -57.02
CA GLY A 290 -7.63 6.27 -56.46
C GLY A 290 -8.12 6.15 -55.02
N THR A 291 -8.58 7.27 -54.48
CA THR A 291 -9.08 7.41 -53.09
C THR A 291 -10.15 6.39 -52.72
N ALA A 292 -10.99 6.00 -53.69
CA ALA A 292 -12.11 5.11 -53.43
C ALA A 292 -11.69 3.63 -53.36
N ALA A 293 -10.64 3.22 -54.08
CA ALA A 293 -10.03 1.90 -53.92
C ALA A 293 -9.26 1.80 -52.59
N ALA A 294 -8.53 2.85 -52.23
CA ALA A 294 -7.84 2.93 -50.94
C ALA A 294 -8.83 2.96 -49.76
N LEU A 295 -9.96 3.68 -49.87
CA LEU A 295 -11.05 3.63 -48.88
C LEU A 295 -11.61 2.20 -48.75
N SER A 296 -11.74 1.47 -49.86
CA SER A 296 -12.14 0.07 -49.85
C SER A 296 -11.13 -0.83 -49.13
N ALA A 297 -9.83 -0.63 -49.36
CA ALA A 297 -8.78 -1.38 -48.67
C ALA A 297 -8.76 -1.08 -47.17
N ALA A 298 -8.87 0.20 -46.80
CA ALA A 298 -8.98 0.62 -45.40
C ALA A 298 -10.21 0.02 -44.71
N ARG A 299 -11.35 -0.06 -45.41
CA ARG A 299 -12.56 -0.70 -44.90
C ARG A 299 -12.35 -2.17 -44.58
N VAL A 300 -11.74 -2.93 -45.50
CA VAL A 300 -11.43 -4.36 -45.31
C VAL A 300 -10.45 -4.55 -44.15
N GLU A 301 -9.44 -3.69 -44.04
CA GLU A 301 -8.48 -3.75 -42.93
C GLU A 301 -9.15 -3.47 -41.58
N VAL A 302 -9.97 -2.42 -41.49
CA VAL A 302 -10.71 -2.09 -40.27
C VAL A 302 -11.67 -3.22 -39.89
N ASP A 303 -12.35 -3.83 -40.85
CA ASP A 303 -13.21 -4.99 -40.61
C ASP A 303 -12.41 -6.20 -40.10
N ASN A 304 -11.25 -6.49 -40.69
CA ASN A 304 -10.35 -7.56 -40.26
C ASN A 304 -9.76 -7.34 -38.86
N GLN A 305 -9.48 -6.10 -38.49
CA GLN A 305 -8.96 -5.74 -37.16
C GLN A 305 -10.04 -5.81 -36.08
N LEU A 306 -11.30 -5.51 -36.44
CA LEU A 306 -12.43 -5.40 -35.52
C LEU A 306 -13.41 -6.58 -35.61
N SER A 307 -12.99 -7.68 -36.23
CA SER A 307 -13.76 -8.93 -36.30
C SER A 307 -12.90 -10.15 -35.95
N GLY A 308 -13.59 -11.26 -35.65
CA GLY A 308 -12.99 -12.58 -35.48
C GLY A 308 -11.85 -12.64 -34.47
N SER A 309 -10.72 -13.20 -34.89
CA SER A 309 -9.55 -13.43 -34.03
C SER A 309 -8.83 -12.15 -33.61
N SER A 310 -8.84 -11.10 -34.44
CA SER A 310 -8.13 -9.84 -34.13
C SER A 310 -8.82 -9.08 -33.00
N LEU A 311 -10.15 -8.98 -33.05
CA LEU A 311 -10.95 -8.39 -31.97
C LEU A 311 -10.79 -9.17 -30.67
N ASN A 312 -10.83 -10.51 -30.74
CA ASN A 312 -10.60 -11.36 -29.57
C ASN A 312 -9.17 -11.21 -29.03
N SER A 313 -8.18 -11.05 -29.91
CA SER A 313 -6.80 -10.76 -29.50
C SER A 313 -6.70 -9.40 -28.80
N LEU A 314 -7.36 -8.36 -29.31
CA LEU A 314 -7.36 -7.03 -28.70
C LEU A 314 -8.00 -7.07 -27.31
N ARG A 315 -9.13 -7.77 -27.16
CA ARG A 315 -9.80 -7.99 -25.86
C ARG A 315 -8.92 -8.78 -24.90
N SER A 316 -8.28 -9.85 -25.39
CA SER A 316 -7.34 -10.65 -24.60
C SER A 316 -6.14 -9.83 -24.14
N SER A 317 -5.58 -8.99 -25.00
CA SER A 317 -4.52 -8.05 -24.64
C SER A 317 -4.96 -7.03 -23.61
N LEU A 318 -6.19 -6.50 -23.73
CA LEU A 318 -6.77 -5.58 -22.74
C LEU A 318 -6.92 -6.26 -21.37
N SER A 319 -7.50 -7.46 -21.35
CA SER A 319 -7.68 -8.26 -20.13
C SER A 319 -6.34 -8.67 -19.49
N SER A 320 -5.36 -9.04 -20.30
CA SER A 320 -4.02 -9.37 -19.82
C SER A 320 -3.30 -8.15 -19.24
N ALA A 321 -3.54 -6.96 -19.77
CA ALA A 321 -2.92 -5.73 -19.26
C ALA A 321 -3.61 -5.20 -17.99
N THR A 322 -4.89 -5.54 -17.77
CA THR A 322 -5.62 -5.18 -16.54
C THR A 322 -5.41 -6.16 -15.40
N ALA A 323 -4.98 -7.39 -15.69
CA ALA A 323 -4.76 -8.42 -14.66
C ALA A 323 -3.86 -7.96 -13.49
N PRO A 324 -2.71 -7.27 -13.71
CA PRO A 324 -1.89 -6.76 -12.60
C PRO A 324 -2.62 -5.72 -11.73
N LEU A 325 -3.48 -4.89 -12.32
CA LEU A 325 -4.29 -3.92 -11.59
C LEU A 325 -5.37 -4.61 -10.74
N VAL A 326 -5.98 -5.68 -11.27
CA VAL A 326 -6.95 -6.49 -10.54
C VAL A 326 -6.30 -7.20 -9.36
N GLU A 327 -5.09 -7.73 -9.56
CA GLU A 327 -4.29 -8.36 -8.50
C GLU A 327 -3.90 -7.33 -7.44
N LEU A 328 -3.35 -6.18 -7.83
CA LEU A 328 -3.00 -5.08 -6.92
C LEU A 328 -4.22 -4.64 -6.09
N LYS A 329 -5.37 -4.41 -6.75
CA LYS A 329 -6.63 -4.08 -6.06
C LYS A 329 -7.02 -5.16 -5.06
N THR A 330 -6.93 -6.44 -5.44
CA THR A 330 -7.28 -7.56 -4.58
C THR A 330 -6.36 -7.67 -3.37
N THR A 331 -5.05 -7.45 -3.57
CA THR A 331 -4.04 -7.40 -2.51
C THR A 331 -4.28 -6.24 -1.55
N ILE A 332 -4.52 -5.02 -2.06
CA ILE A 332 -4.83 -3.87 -1.20
C ILE A 332 -6.11 -4.13 -0.40
N ARG A 333 -7.15 -4.68 -1.04
CA ARG A 333 -8.38 -5.05 -0.32
C ARG A 333 -8.07 -6.04 0.80
N SER A 334 -7.47 -7.19 0.50
CA SER A 334 -7.24 -8.24 1.50
C SER A 334 -6.29 -7.82 2.62
N SER A 335 -5.23 -7.07 2.32
CA SER A 335 -4.27 -6.58 3.30
C SER A 335 -4.85 -5.50 4.21
N PHE A 336 -5.73 -4.65 3.70
CA PHE A 336 -6.27 -3.53 4.46
C PHE A 336 -7.67 -3.75 5.05
N THR A 337 -8.40 -4.80 4.64
CA THR A 337 -9.69 -5.17 5.24
C THR A 337 -9.64 -5.17 6.78
N PRO A 338 -8.60 -5.73 7.44
CA PRO A 338 -8.52 -5.72 8.91
C PRO A 338 -8.34 -4.34 9.56
N PHE A 339 -7.96 -3.33 8.78
CA PHE A 339 -7.75 -1.96 9.27
C PHE A 339 -8.95 -1.05 8.96
N VAL A 340 -9.71 -1.37 7.91
CA VAL A 340 -10.84 -0.57 7.45
C VAL A 340 -12.16 -1.13 7.93
N GLU A 341 -12.44 -2.41 7.67
CA GLU A 341 -13.70 -3.07 8.01
C GLU A 341 -13.68 -3.64 9.43
N ASP A 342 -12.56 -4.27 9.81
CA ASP A 342 -12.51 -4.87 11.12
C ASP A 342 -12.39 -3.80 12.20
N THR A 343 -13.29 -3.92 13.16
CA THR A 343 -13.19 -3.24 14.46
C THR A 343 -11.96 -3.70 15.24
N LEU A 344 -11.02 -4.49 14.72
CA LEU A 344 -9.88 -4.99 15.50
C LEU A 344 -9.04 -3.83 16.04
N MET A 345 -8.64 -2.88 15.21
CA MET A 345 -7.86 -1.72 15.66
C MET A 345 -8.68 -0.78 16.55
N GLU A 346 -9.99 -0.66 16.30
CA GLU A 346 -10.90 0.08 17.19
C GLU A 346 -11.07 -0.62 18.54
N GLN A 347 -11.25 -1.94 18.57
CA GLN A 347 -11.37 -2.76 19.77
C GLN A 347 -10.06 -2.78 20.56
N LEU A 348 -8.91 -2.77 19.86
CA LEU A 348 -7.61 -2.61 20.48
C LEU A 348 -7.46 -1.21 21.06
N SER A 349 -7.79 -0.17 20.30
CA SER A 349 -7.73 1.23 20.76
C SER A 349 -8.68 1.47 21.93
N ASP A 350 -9.95 1.08 21.82
CA ASP A 350 -10.98 1.17 22.87
C ASP A 350 -10.64 0.30 24.09
N GLY A 351 -10.17 -0.92 23.84
CA GLY A 351 -9.73 -1.83 24.89
C GLY A 351 -8.52 -1.28 25.65
N MET A 352 -7.57 -0.68 24.93
CA MET A 352 -6.46 0.05 25.53
C MET A 352 -6.97 1.29 26.26
N ASN A 353 -7.85 2.10 25.69
CA ASN A 353 -8.36 3.33 26.29
C ASN A 353 -9.10 3.05 27.62
N ALA A 354 -9.99 2.05 27.59
CA ALA A 354 -10.78 1.63 28.73
C ALA A 354 -9.95 0.93 29.81
N ASN A 355 -9.12 -0.05 29.44
CA ASN A 355 -8.42 -0.90 30.40
C ASN A 355 -6.99 -0.44 30.70
N GLY A 356 -6.32 0.18 29.74
CA GLY A 356 -4.93 0.66 29.87
C GLY A 356 -4.80 1.82 30.84
N THR A 357 -5.76 2.76 30.86
CA THR A 357 -5.82 3.81 31.88
C THR A 357 -6.00 3.21 33.28
N VAL A 358 -6.89 2.23 33.42
CA VAL A 358 -7.12 1.55 34.70
C VAL A 358 -5.89 0.76 35.14
N ALA A 359 -5.27 0.01 34.23
CA ALA A 359 -4.08 -0.77 34.49
C ALA A 359 -2.88 0.12 34.87
N SER A 360 -2.68 1.24 34.18
CA SER A 360 -1.61 2.18 34.50
C SER A 360 -1.82 2.85 35.87
N VAL A 361 -3.03 3.33 36.17
CA VAL A 361 -3.38 3.88 37.49
C VAL A 361 -3.21 2.83 38.58
N PHE A 362 -3.62 1.58 38.34
CA PHE A 362 -3.44 0.49 39.29
C PHE A 362 -1.94 0.21 39.57
N MET A 363 -1.11 0.13 38.53
CA MET A 363 0.33 -0.10 38.67
C MET A 363 1.03 1.05 39.40
N ILE A 364 0.67 2.30 39.06
CA ILE A 364 1.18 3.49 39.75
C ILE A 364 0.74 3.50 41.22
N GLY A 365 -0.53 3.18 41.50
CA GLY A 365 -1.06 3.08 42.86
C GLY A 365 -0.35 2.01 43.69
N LEU A 366 -0.05 0.86 43.10
CA LEU A 366 0.69 -0.21 43.76
C LEU A 366 2.15 0.22 44.04
N ALA A 367 2.80 0.89 43.09
CA ALA A 367 4.14 1.45 43.28
C ALA A 367 4.19 2.51 44.41
N LEU A 368 3.21 3.42 44.46
CA LEU A 368 3.11 4.43 45.50
C LEU A 368 2.82 3.82 46.87
N THR A 369 2.00 2.77 46.92
CA THR A 369 1.72 2.04 48.17
C THR A 369 2.98 1.35 48.69
N LEU A 370 3.77 0.72 47.81
CA LEU A 370 5.07 0.12 48.16
C LEU A 370 6.06 1.18 48.65
N ALA A 371 6.13 2.32 47.97
CA ALA A 371 6.95 3.46 48.38
C ALA A 371 6.55 3.99 49.77
N ALA A 372 5.24 4.13 50.04
CA ALA A 372 4.74 4.56 51.35
C ALA A 372 5.12 3.56 52.45
N CYS A 373 4.98 2.26 52.19
CA CYS A 373 5.42 1.19 53.11
C CYS A 373 6.93 1.25 53.37
N ALA A 374 7.75 1.51 52.35
CA ALA A 374 9.20 1.66 52.48
C ALA A 374 9.59 2.88 53.32
N VAL A 375 8.97 4.03 53.07
CA VAL A 375 9.18 5.27 53.84
C VAL A 375 8.75 5.07 55.29
N LEU A 376 7.57 4.49 55.54
CA LEU A 376 7.10 4.18 56.90
C LEU A 376 8.03 3.20 57.62
N ALA A 377 8.53 2.17 56.94
CA ALA A 377 9.50 1.24 57.53
C ALA A 377 10.78 1.96 57.99
N VAL A 378 11.30 2.89 57.17
CA VAL A 378 12.50 3.67 57.53
C VAL A 378 12.21 4.71 58.61
N LEU A 379 11.06 5.38 58.57
CA LEU A 379 10.66 6.32 59.63
C LEU A 379 10.50 5.61 60.98
N LEU A 380 9.86 4.44 61.01
CA LEU A 380 9.76 3.61 62.21
C LEU A 380 11.14 3.12 62.67
N TRP A 381 12.05 2.80 61.74
CA TRP A 381 13.43 2.43 62.05
C TRP A 381 14.28 3.61 62.57
N MET A 382 14.00 4.84 62.14
CA MET A 382 14.68 6.04 62.63
C MET A 382 14.13 6.49 63.99
N CYS A 383 12.81 6.53 64.16
CA CYS A 383 12.15 7.12 65.31
C CYS A 383 11.83 6.13 66.45
N CYS A 384 11.65 4.84 66.16
CA CYS A 384 11.12 3.87 67.14
C CYS A 384 12.07 2.71 67.48
N ASP A 385 13.23 2.61 66.82
CA ASP A 385 14.16 1.49 66.95
C ASP A 385 15.11 1.57 68.17
N THR A 386 15.09 2.70 68.88
CA THR A 386 15.96 2.97 70.04
C THR A 386 15.16 3.42 71.25
N LYS A 387 14.20 2.59 71.70
CA LYS A 387 13.74 2.69 73.08
C LYS A 387 14.67 1.86 73.96
N ARG A 388 15.48 2.54 74.78
CA ARG A 388 16.26 1.91 75.84
C ARG A 388 15.26 1.43 76.90
N SER A 389 15.23 0.14 77.17
CA SER A 389 14.48 -0.41 78.30
C SER A 389 15.25 -0.04 79.57
N ASP A 390 14.61 0.64 80.52
CA ASP A 390 15.25 0.98 81.79
C ASP A 390 15.51 -0.26 82.67
N ASP A 391 14.83 -1.38 82.41
CA ASP A 391 14.90 -2.62 83.21
C ASP A 391 15.77 -3.74 82.60
N THR A 392 16.18 -3.61 81.34
CA THR A 392 17.00 -4.61 80.65
C THR A 392 18.05 -3.93 79.78
N SER A 393 19.32 -4.32 79.92
CA SER A 393 20.43 -3.80 79.12
C SER A 393 20.34 -4.11 77.62
N GLU A 394 19.26 -4.75 77.18
CA GLU A 394 19.00 -5.05 75.77
C GLU A 394 17.96 -4.09 75.19
N PRO A 395 18.25 -3.43 74.05
CA PRO A 395 17.29 -2.57 73.37
C PRO A 395 16.07 -3.38 72.87
N ILE A 396 14.86 -2.88 73.14
CA ILE A 396 13.61 -3.47 72.65
C ILE A 396 13.32 -2.89 71.27
N HIS A 397 13.46 -3.72 70.23
CA HIS A 397 13.14 -3.33 68.86
C HIS A 397 11.65 -3.43 68.58
N SER A 398 11.14 -2.49 67.77
CA SER A 398 9.74 -2.50 67.34
C SER A 398 9.48 -3.64 66.35
N PRO A 399 8.52 -4.55 66.61
CA PRO A 399 8.17 -5.63 65.68
C PRO A 399 7.57 -5.12 64.37
N TRP A 400 7.09 -3.87 64.35
CA TRP A 400 6.45 -3.24 63.19
C TRP A 400 7.44 -2.97 62.05
N THR A 401 8.66 -2.53 62.36
CA THR A 401 9.71 -2.25 61.38
C THR A 401 10.03 -3.49 60.54
N HIS A 402 10.16 -4.66 61.19
CA HIS A 402 10.45 -5.92 60.51
C HIS A 402 9.28 -6.40 59.64
N ARG A 403 8.04 -6.23 60.10
CA ARG A 403 6.84 -6.61 59.34
C ARG A 403 6.66 -5.74 58.10
N CYS A 404 6.83 -4.42 58.22
CA CYS A 404 6.76 -3.50 57.09
C CYS A 404 7.89 -3.75 56.08
N ALA A 405 9.12 -3.99 56.54
CA ALA A 405 10.23 -4.32 55.65
C ALA A 405 10.01 -5.63 54.88
N CYS A 406 9.52 -6.68 55.57
CA CYS A 406 9.20 -7.97 54.94
C CYS A 406 8.07 -7.84 53.91
N CYS A 407 6.99 -7.12 54.25
CA CYS A 407 5.89 -6.87 53.31
C CYS A 407 6.35 -6.06 52.09
N THR A 408 7.14 -5.00 52.30
CA THR A 408 7.70 -4.18 51.20
C THR A 408 8.62 -5.02 50.31
N TRP A 409 9.43 -5.90 50.88
CA TRP A 409 10.29 -6.82 50.13
C TRP A 409 9.47 -7.80 49.28
N CYS A 410 8.55 -8.55 49.89
CA CYS A 410 7.75 -9.53 49.17
C CYS A 410 6.91 -8.90 48.07
N CYS A 411 6.15 -7.85 48.40
CA CYS A 411 5.29 -7.17 47.43
C CYS A 411 6.11 -6.41 46.38
N GLY A 412 7.27 -5.86 46.75
CA GLY A 412 8.21 -5.20 45.83
C GLY A 412 8.80 -6.16 44.81
N CYS A 413 9.19 -7.38 45.21
CA CYS A 413 9.67 -8.41 44.29
C CYS A 413 8.59 -8.79 43.27
N TYR A 414 7.35 -9.05 43.70
CA TYR A 414 6.24 -9.38 42.79
C TYR A 414 5.93 -8.24 41.81
N TYR A 415 5.87 -7.00 42.31
CA TYR A 415 5.66 -5.84 41.44
C TYR A 415 6.78 -5.70 40.40
N THR A 416 8.03 -5.82 40.83
CA THR A 416 9.21 -5.70 39.95
C THR A 416 9.21 -6.79 38.89
N MET A 417 8.88 -8.02 39.27
CA MET A 417 8.71 -9.13 38.32
C MET A 417 7.64 -8.83 37.28
N LEU A 418 6.45 -8.41 37.72
CA LEU A 418 5.35 -8.11 36.81
C LEU A 418 5.70 -6.94 35.86
N ALA A 419 6.36 -5.91 36.37
CA ALA A 419 6.81 -4.77 35.55
C ALA A 419 7.85 -5.19 34.50
N PHE A 420 8.85 -6.00 34.87
CA PHE A 420 9.86 -6.48 33.92
C PHE A 420 9.29 -7.45 32.88
N PHE A 421 8.33 -8.29 33.28
CA PHE A 421 7.65 -9.20 32.36
C PHE A 421 6.83 -8.43 31.31
N LEU A 422 5.96 -7.53 31.76
CA LEU A 422 5.12 -6.73 30.85
C LEU A 422 5.95 -5.77 29.99
N GLY A 423 6.93 -5.08 30.60
CA GLY A 423 7.83 -4.19 29.89
C GLY A 423 8.66 -4.94 28.85
N GLY A 424 9.13 -6.16 29.16
CA GLY A 424 9.86 -7.01 28.21
C GLY A 424 9.00 -7.42 27.02
N ILE A 425 7.76 -7.84 27.24
CA ILE A 425 6.84 -8.19 26.14
C ILE A 425 6.56 -6.97 25.24
N MET A 426 6.28 -5.81 25.84
CA MET A 426 6.04 -4.58 25.09
C MET A 426 7.25 -4.21 24.23
N LEU A 427 8.47 -4.32 24.75
CA LEU A 427 9.70 -4.00 24.02
C LEU A 427 9.95 -4.98 22.87
N ILE A 428 9.70 -6.28 23.08
CA ILE A 428 9.80 -7.31 22.04
C ILE A 428 8.84 -7.04 20.89
N ILE A 429 7.64 -6.51 21.17
CA ILE A 429 6.62 -6.21 20.14
C ILE A 429 6.88 -4.85 19.47
N ALA A 430 7.33 -3.85 20.23
CA ALA A 430 7.51 -2.49 19.73
C ALA A 430 8.60 -2.37 18.68
N VAL A 431 9.71 -3.11 18.81
CA VAL A 431 10.83 -3.08 17.87
C VAL A 431 10.44 -3.52 16.44
N PRO A 432 9.85 -4.71 16.22
CA PRO A 432 9.46 -5.14 14.88
C PRO A 432 8.35 -4.25 14.30
N LEU A 433 7.41 -3.76 15.12
CA LEU A 433 6.40 -2.81 14.67
C LEU A 433 7.01 -1.49 14.20
N SER A 434 7.95 -0.92 14.97
CA SER A 434 8.65 0.31 14.58
C SER A 434 9.44 0.13 13.29
N SER A 435 10.07 -1.04 13.12
CA SER A 435 10.79 -1.40 11.89
C SER A 435 9.84 -1.49 10.68
N MET A 436 8.68 -2.14 10.85
CA MET A 436 7.66 -2.19 9.80
C MET A 436 7.13 -0.80 9.42
N CYS A 437 6.93 0.08 10.41
CA CYS A 437 6.52 1.46 10.16
C CYS A 437 7.56 2.22 9.32
N LEU A 438 8.86 2.04 9.60
CA LEU A 438 9.93 2.63 8.79
C LEU A 438 9.95 2.07 7.36
N ILE A 439 9.78 0.75 7.21
CA ILE A 439 9.69 0.12 5.88
C ILE A 439 8.53 0.72 5.09
N MET A 440 7.36 0.87 5.72
CA MET A 440 6.18 1.48 5.10
C MET A 440 6.38 2.94 4.73
N GLU A 441 7.08 3.71 5.56
CA GLU A 441 7.40 5.12 5.26
C GLU A 441 8.37 5.25 4.08
N ASP A 442 9.30 4.31 3.93
CA ASP A 442 10.35 4.29 2.91
C ASP A 442 9.98 3.48 1.66
N ILE A 443 8.71 3.09 1.48
CA ILE A 443 8.25 2.37 0.29
C ILE A 443 8.64 3.16 -0.96
N SER A 444 9.55 2.55 -1.74
CA SER A 444 10.04 2.96 -3.04
C SER A 444 10.02 1.76 -3.97
N SER A 445 10.06 1.99 -5.29
CA SER A 445 10.24 0.92 -6.27
C SER A 445 11.43 0.02 -5.91
N GLN A 446 12.58 0.65 -5.62
CA GLN A 446 13.81 -0.05 -5.25
C GLN A 446 13.61 -0.91 -3.99
N LEU A 447 12.99 -0.34 -2.95
CA LEU A 447 12.75 -1.07 -1.71
C LEU A 447 11.88 -2.31 -1.94
N ILE A 448 10.83 -2.19 -2.76
CA ILE A 448 9.96 -3.33 -3.08
C ILE A 448 10.71 -4.41 -3.85
N THR A 449 11.55 -4.02 -4.82
CA THR A 449 12.40 -4.96 -5.54
C THR A 449 13.33 -5.68 -4.57
N ASP A 450 13.95 -4.94 -3.63
CA ASP A 450 14.91 -5.48 -2.68
C ASP A 450 14.25 -6.45 -1.66
N ILE A 451 12.99 -6.22 -1.26
CA ILE A 451 12.26 -7.10 -0.32
C ILE A 451 11.38 -8.17 -1.01
N SER A 452 11.25 -8.11 -2.34
CA SER A 452 10.33 -8.99 -3.09
C SER A 452 10.62 -10.48 -2.90
N GLY A 453 11.91 -10.84 -2.83
CA GLY A 453 12.35 -12.20 -2.56
C GLY A 453 11.87 -12.68 -1.20
N ALA A 454 12.07 -11.87 -0.16
CA ALA A 454 11.66 -12.20 1.20
C ALA A 454 10.15 -12.37 1.37
N LEU A 455 9.32 -11.69 0.57
CA LEU A 455 7.86 -11.80 0.64
C LEU A 455 7.29 -12.91 -0.27
N GLU A 456 8.12 -13.56 -1.08
CA GLU A 456 7.70 -14.49 -2.14
C GLU A 456 6.59 -13.93 -3.02
N ILE A 457 6.55 -12.61 -3.20
CA ILE A 457 5.66 -12.00 -4.18
C ILE A 457 6.23 -12.41 -5.54
N PRO A 458 5.51 -13.16 -6.39
CA PRO A 458 5.98 -13.54 -7.70
C PRO A 458 5.99 -12.30 -8.59
N ILE A 459 7.01 -11.48 -8.41
CA ILE A 459 7.22 -10.29 -9.21
C ILE A 459 7.88 -10.78 -10.51
N ASP A 460 7.05 -11.06 -11.52
CA ASP A 460 7.55 -11.06 -12.89
C ASP A 460 8.26 -9.72 -13.12
N PRO A 461 9.46 -9.67 -13.75
CA PRO A 461 10.21 -8.44 -13.92
C PRO A 461 9.36 -7.29 -14.47
N THR A 462 8.45 -7.61 -15.41
CA THR A 462 7.51 -6.65 -15.99
C THR A 462 6.50 -6.11 -14.97
N SER A 463 5.95 -6.98 -14.12
CA SER A 463 5.01 -6.60 -13.06
C SER A 463 5.69 -5.74 -11.99
N GLY A 464 6.94 -6.05 -11.67
CA GLY A 464 7.76 -5.29 -10.73
C GLY A 464 8.03 -3.87 -11.20
N ASP A 465 8.44 -3.73 -12.46
CA ASP A 465 8.70 -2.41 -13.07
C ASP A 465 7.42 -1.55 -13.09
N MET A 466 6.27 -2.16 -13.40
CA MET A 466 4.97 -1.47 -13.38
C MET A 466 4.59 -1.03 -11.96
N MET A 467 4.66 -1.93 -10.97
CA MET A 467 4.30 -1.62 -9.59
C MET A 467 5.25 -0.57 -8.99
N GLY A 468 6.55 -0.71 -9.26
CA GLY A 468 7.57 0.27 -8.87
C GLY A 468 7.31 1.64 -9.50
N SER A 469 7.03 1.69 -10.81
CA SER A 469 6.72 2.95 -11.49
C SER A 469 5.43 3.60 -10.97
N MET A 470 4.40 2.82 -10.65
CA MET A 470 3.18 3.34 -10.02
C MET A 470 3.47 3.92 -8.64
N ILE A 471 4.31 3.26 -7.84
CA ILE A 471 4.64 3.73 -6.49
C ILE A 471 5.49 5.00 -6.55
N ASP A 472 6.52 5.02 -7.39
CA ASP A 472 7.40 6.18 -7.52
C ASP A 472 6.64 7.40 -8.06
N GLN A 473 5.81 7.21 -9.09
CA GLN A 473 5.14 8.33 -9.75
C GLN A 473 3.82 8.74 -9.08
N CYS A 474 3.08 7.83 -8.46
CA CYS A 474 1.81 8.16 -7.79
C CYS A 474 1.97 8.44 -6.30
N ILE A 475 2.93 7.79 -5.61
CA ILE A 475 3.08 7.90 -4.15
C ILE A 475 4.23 8.86 -3.78
N GLN A 476 5.41 8.70 -4.37
CA GLN A 476 6.57 9.52 -4.00
C GLN A 476 6.60 10.88 -4.72
N ASN A 477 6.35 10.89 -6.04
CA ASN A 477 6.51 12.08 -6.87
C ASN A 477 5.19 12.59 -7.44
N SER A 478 4.35 13.06 -6.51
CA SER A 478 3.04 13.67 -6.72
C SER A 478 2.98 14.81 -7.75
N THR A 479 4.12 15.37 -8.18
CA THR A 479 4.19 16.52 -9.09
C THR A 479 4.19 16.16 -10.57
N SER A 480 4.64 14.95 -10.93
CA SER A 480 4.53 14.45 -12.30
C SER A 480 3.14 13.83 -12.45
N ASN A 481 2.23 14.44 -13.20
CA ASN A 481 0.94 13.82 -13.58
C ASN A 481 1.20 12.74 -14.63
N PRO A 482 1.41 11.46 -14.27
CA PRO A 482 1.70 10.45 -15.26
C PRO A 482 0.37 10.07 -15.90
N ARG A 483 0.34 9.93 -17.22
CA ARG A 483 -0.79 9.22 -17.82
C ARG A 483 -0.67 7.78 -17.35
N LEU A 484 -1.71 7.24 -16.71
CA LEU A 484 -1.69 5.87 -16.20
C LEU A 484 -1.31 4.84 -17.28
N LEU A 485 -1.71 5.08 -18.53
CA LEU A 485 -1.38 4.22 -19.67
C LEU A 485 0.12 4.23 -20.04
N ASP A 486 0.89 5.22 -19.57
CA ASP A 486 2.35 5.25 -19.71
C ASP A 486 3.05 4.41 -18.62
N LEU A 487 2.37 4.13 -17.50
CA LEU A 487 2.88 3.32 -16.39
C LEU A 487 2.64 1.81 -16.58
N ILE A 488 1.73 1.45 -17.50
CA ILE A 488 1.39 0.06 -17.80
C ILE A 488 2.18 -0.36 -19.03
N PHE A 489 2.99 -1.41 -18.90
CA PHE A 489 3.83 -1.94 -19.97
C PHE A 489 3.34 -3.31 -20.44
N ILE A 490 3.48 -3.57 -21.73
CA ILE A 490 3.25 -4.87 -22.35
C ILE A 490 4.55 -5.30 -23.01
N THR A 491 4.97 -6.54 -22.77
CA THR A 491 6.17 -7.11 -23.40
C THR A 491 5.80 -7.78 -24.71
N GLU A 492 6.26 -7.22 -25.83
CA GLU A 492 6.15 -7.84 -27.16
C GLU A 492 7.54 -8.08 -27.74
N GLY A 493 7.84 -9.34 -28.08
CA GLY A 493 9.14 -9.70 -28.65
C GLY A 493 10.34 -9.38 -27.74
N GLY A 494 10.13 -9.31 -26.43
CA GLY A 494 11.17 -8.98 -25.44
C GLY A 494 11.40 -7.48 -25.21
N VAL A 495 10.61 -6.60 -25.85
CA VAL A 495 10.66 -5.16 -25.63
C VAL A 495 9.42 -4.72 -24.85
N GLN A 496 9.62 -4.01 -23.75
CA GLN A 496 8.52 -3.36 -23.01
C GLN A 496 8.04 -2.14 -23.79
N VAL A 497 6.76 -2.10 -24.10
CA VAL A 497 6.10 -0.95 -24.75
C VAL A 497 4.98 -0.49 -23.85
N SER A 498 4.89 0.82 -23.59
CA SER A 498 3.78 1.34 -22.80
C SER A 498 2.45 1.10 -23.50
N MET A 499 1.39 0.88 -22.72
CA MET A 499 0.06 0.62 -23.25
C MET A 499 -0.46 1.84 -24.03
N TYR A 500 -0.05 3.05 -23.66
CA TYR A 500 -0.27 4.25 -24.47
C TYR A 500 0.36 4.14 -25.87
N ASN A 501 1.63 3.75 -25.97
CA ASN A 501 2.29 3.57 -27.26
C ASN A 501 1.61 2.47 -28.09
N LYS A 502 1.18 1.38 -27.45
CA LYS A 502 0.50 0.28 -28.13
C LYS A 502 -0.89 0.68 -28.63
N LEU A 503 -1.74 1.23 -27.76
CA LEU A 503 -3.13 1.53 -28.09
C LEU A 503 -3.28 2.82 -28.89
N VAL A 504 -2.55 3.87 -28.53
CA VAL A 504 -2.72 5.18 -29.16
C VAL A 504 -1.76 5.30 -30.33
N VAL A 505 -0.45 5.19 -30.10
CA VAL A 505 0.53 5.49 -31.14
C VAL A 505 0.50 4.46 -32.27
N GLN A 506 0.50 3.16 -31.96
CA GLN A 506 0.52 2.13 -33.01
C GLN A 506 -0.80 2.07 -33.77
N THR A 507 -1.95 2.09 -33.09
CA THR A 507 -3.26 2.12 -33.75
C THR A 507 -3.42 3.38 -34.60
N GLN A 508 -3.05 4.55 -34.07
CA GLN A 508 -3.08 5.80 -34.82
C GLN A 508 -2.15 5.74 -36.03
N ALA A 509 -0.93 5.19 -35.88
CA ALA A 509 0.02 5.07 -36.98
C ALA A 509 -0.47 4.12 -38.07
N GLN A 510 -1.09 2.99 -37.73
CA GLN A 510 -1.69 2.07 -38.70
C GLN A 510 -2.83 2.74 -39.46
N ILE A 511 -3.72 3.44 -38.76
CA ILE A 511 -4.80 4.22 -39.38
C ILE A 511 -4.20 5.29 -40.29
N THR A 512 -3.26 6.09 -39.77
CA THR A 512 -2.64 7.20 -40.51
C THR A 512 -1.89 6.70 -41.73
N THR A 513 -1.20 5.56 -41.68
CA THR A 513 -0.52 4.96 -42.83
C THR A 513 -1.51 4.61 -43.95
N GLN A 514 -2.69 4.10 -43.61
CA GLN A 514 -3.74 3.82 -44.60
C GLN A 514 -4.34 5.13 -45.15
N PHE A 515 -4.46 6.17 -44.32
CA PHE A 515 -4.91 7.49 -44.76
C PHE A 515 -3.85 8.25 -45.59
N ASP A 516 -2.56 8.09 -45.30
CA ASP A 516 -1.47 8.72 -46.03
C ASP A 516 -1.33 8.14 -47.44
N GLN A 517 -1.71 6.88 -47.64
CA GLN A 517 -1.89 6.30 -48.99
C GLN A 517 -3.00 7.01 -49.80
N LEU A 518 -3.92 7.75 -49.16
CA LEU A 518 -4.89 8.61 -49.84
C LEU A 518 -4.26 9.95 -50.30
N GLY A 519 -3.13 10.33 -49.70
CA GLY A 519 -2.36 11.51 -50.05
C GLY A 519 -1.61 11.32 -51.37
N LEU A 520 -2.31 11.58 -52.48
CA LEU A 520 -1.84 11.74 -53.86
C LEU A 520 -0.31 11.59 -54.08
N PRO A 521 0.18 10.54 -54.77
CA PRO A 521 1.58 10.42 -55.20
C PRO A 521 1.94 11.39 -56.37
N GLY A 522 1.48 12.65 -56.33
CA GLY A 522 1.57 13.59 -57.46
C GLY A 522 1.80 15.07 -57.12
N GLN A 523 2.19 15.43 -55.89
CA GLN A 523 2.68 16.79 -55.58
C GLN A 523 4.10 16.76 -55.03
N THR A 524 5.05 16.40 -55.89
CA THR A 524 6.44 16.89 -55.86
C THR A 524 6.85 17.22 -57.29
#